data_AF-A0A366LKZ1-F1
#
_entry.id   AF-A0A366LKZ1-F1
#
_cell.length_a   1.000
_cell.length_b   1.000
_cell.length_c   1.000
_cell.angle_alpha   90.00
_cell.angle_beta   90.00
_cell.angle_gamma   90.00
#
_symmetry.space_group_name_H-M   'P 1'
#
loop_
_entity.id
_entity.type
_entity.pdbx_description
1 polymer ?
#
loop_
_entity_poly.entity_id
_entity_poly.type
_entity_poly.pdbx_seq_one_letter_code
_entity_poly.pdbx_strand_id
1 'polypeptide(L)'
;MARYNTEIHTGGGGWQPDRPLTISIANRNDVVPADGRPSTGTTVTWSGDEGSGSVTFFDGGSRFEGTARFPGEGPVEYRGRIA
;
A
#
# COMPACT_ATOMS: atom_id res chain seq x y z
N MET A 1 -2.58 -5.64 -11.77
CA MET A 1 -3.26 -5.28 -10.53
C MET A 1 -2.71 -6.17 -9.45
N ALA A 2 -1.99 -5.58 -8.49
CA ALA A 2 -1.44 -6.31 -7.36
C ALA A 2 -2.37 -6.15 -6.15
N ARG A 3 -2.62 -7.25 -5.44
CA ARG A 3 -3.46 -7.30 -4.23
C ARG A 3 -2.62 -7.68 -3.03
N TYR A 4 -2.79 -6.94 -1.94
CA TYR A 4 -2.02 -7.08 -0.72
C TYR A 4 -2.93 -7.32 0.48
N ASN A 5 -2.54 -8.24 1.35
CA ASN A 5 -3.06 -8.32 2.71
C ASN A 5 -2.34 -7.27 3.55
N THR A 6 -3.09 -6.44 4.25
CA THR A 6 -2.59 -5.22 4.87
C THR A 6 -2.76 -5.23 6.37
N GLU A 7 -1.91 -4.46 7.04
CA GLU A 7 -1.97 -4.24 8.48
C GLU A 7 -1.68 -2.76 8.77
N ILE A 8 -2.31 -2.24 9.81
CA ILE A 8 -2.09 -0.89 10.34
C ILE A 8 -1.51 -0.94 11.76
N HIS A 9 -0.78 0.11 12.14
CA HIS A 9 -0.31 0.32 13.50
C HIS A 9 -0.51 1.78 13.92
N THR A 10 -1.20 1.99 15.05
CA THR A 10 -1.67 3.30 15.54
C THR A 10 -0.80 3.85 16.68
N GLY A 11 0.40 3.31 16.89
CA GLY A 11 1.34 3.76 17.94
C GLY A 11 1.16 3.09 19.32
N GLY A 12 0.25 2.13 19.46
CA GLY A 12 0.06 1.33 20.66
C GLY A 12 -0.78 0.07 20.38
N GLY A 13 -0.44 -1.07 20.99
CA GLY A 13 -0.92 -2.38 20.56
C GLY A 13 -0.27 -2.80 19.24
N GLY A 14 0.06 -4.09 19.07
CA GLY A 14 0.79 -4.57 17.88
C GLY A 14 0.05 -4.35 16.55
N TRP A 15 0.63 -4.82 15.45
CA TRP A 15 0.00 -4.75 14.12
C TRP A 15 -1.40 -5.38 14.11
N GLN A 16 -2.36 -4.66 13.52
CA GLN A 16 -3.74 -5.09 13.39
C GLN A 16 -4.09 -5.31 11.90
N PRO A 17 -4.86 -6.36 11.55
CA PRO A 17 -5.31 -6.58 10.18
C PRO A 17 -6.15 -5.41 9.64
N ASP A 18 -6.00 -5.12 8.35
CA ASP A 18 -6.77 -4.12 7.60
C ASP A 18 -7.41 -4.75 6.33
N ARG A 19 -8.25 -3.97 5.65
CA ARG A 19 -8.85 -4.35 4.36
C ARG A 19 -7.78 -4.46 3.26
N PRO A 20 -7.85 -5.50 2.40
CA PRO A 20 -6.87 -5.67 1.34
C PRO A 20 -6.71 -4.43 0.45
N LEU A 21 -5.46 -4.04 0.21
CA LEU A 21 -5.12 -2.98 -0.73
C LEU A 21 -4.99 -3.56 -2.13
N THR A 22 -5.59 -2.87 -3.10
CA THR A 22 -5.48 -3.22 -4.51
C THR A 22 -4.87 -2.04 -5.26
N ILE A 23 -3.77 -2.30 -5.98
CA ILE A 23 -3.06 -1.26 -6.73
C ILE A 23 -3.04 -1.63 -8.21
N SER A 24 -3.44 -0.67 -9.03
CA SER A 24 -3.35 -0.72 -10.48
C SER A 24 -2.79 0.60 -10.97
N ILE A 25 -1.61 0.56 -11.60
CA ILE A 25 -0.95 1.75 -12.16
C ILE A 25 -0.65 1.44 -13.62
N ALA A 26 -1.26 2.22 -14.52
CA ALA A 26 -1.05 2.14 -15.95
C ALA A 26 -0.81 3.56 -16.50
N ASN A 27 0.09 3.65 -17.47
CA ASN A 27 0.29 4.84 -18.30
C ASN A 27 0.41 4.36 -19.76
N ARG A 28 1.41 4.81 -20.52
CA ARG A 28 1.71 4.28 -21.85
C ARG A 28 2.00 2.77 -21.86
N ASN A 29 2.37 2.21 -20.70
CA ASN A 29 2.55 0.78 -20.43
C ASN A 29 1.95 0.45 -19.05
N ASP A 30 1.80 -0.84 -18.76
CA ASP A 30 1.48 -1.33 -17.43
C ASP A 30 2.67 -1.16 -16.48
N VAL A 31 2.53 -0.27 -15.49
CA VAL A 31 3.54 -0.09 -14.42
C VAL A 31 3.34 -1.16 -13.33
N VAL A 32 2.08 -1.55 -13.10
CA VAL A 32 1.69 -2.68 -12.25
C VAL A 32 0.72 -3.58 -13.05
N PRO A 33 1.23 -4.45 -13.94
CA PRO A 33 0.40 -5.26 -14.84
C PRO A 33 -0.54 -6.20 -14.09
N ALA A 34 -1.61 -6.65 -14.76
CA ALA A 34 -2.60 -7.61 -14.23
C ALA A 34 -1.93 -8.76 -13.46
N ASP A 35 -0.88 -9.33 -14.06
CA ASP A 35 -0.16 -10.51 -13.56
C ASP A 35 1.22 -10.17 -12.98
N GLY A 36 1.47 -8.89 -12.68
CA GLY A 36 2.79 -8.41 -12.24
C GLY A 36 2.74 -7.58 -10.97
N ARG A 37 3.94 -7.22 -10.50
CA ARG A 37 4.16 -6.49 -9.26
C ARG A 37 4.99 -5.23 -9.52
N PRO A 38 4.87 -4.20 -8.68
CA PRO A 38 5.81 -3.08 -8.71
C PRO A 38 7.25 -3.60 -8.49
N SER A 39 8.23 -2.98 -9.15
CA SER A 39 9.63 -3.26 -8.86
C SER A 39 10.02 -2.74 -7.47
N THR A 40 11.04 -3.35 -6.85
CA THR A 40 11.64 -2.84 -5.62
C THR A 40 12.02 -1.36 -5.77
N GLY A 41 11.70 -0.55 -4.77
CA GLY A 41 11.93 0.89 -4.76
C GLY A 41 10.83 1.72 -5.43
N THR A 42 9.83 1.10 -6.03
CA THR A 42 8.64 1.84 -6.50
C THR A 42 7.97 2.50 -5.30
N THR A 43 7.64 3.79 -5.40
CA THR A 43 6.85 4.52 -4.41
C THR A 43 5.54 4.96 -5.02
N VAL A 44 4.45 4.76 -4.28
CA VAL A 44 3.11 5.21 -4.65
C VAL A 44 2.61 6.17 -3.59
N THR A 45 2.26 7.38 -4.00
CA THR A 45 1.63 8.39 -3.16
C THR A 45 0.22 8.67 -3.66
N TRP A 46 -0.72 8.86 -2.75
CA TRP A 46 -2.09 9.24 -3.07
C TRP A 46 -2.65 10.24 -2.06
N SER A 47 -3.66 10.99 -2.50
CA SER A 47 -4.44 11.90 -1.69
C SER A 47 -5.83 12.05 -2.29
N GLY A 48 -6.87 11.96 -1.47
CA GLY A 48 -8.27 12.11 -1.87
C GLY A 48 -9.20 12.14 -0.67
N ASP A 49 -10.50 12.20 -0.93
CA ASP A 49 -11.53 12.30 0.12
C ASP A 49 -11.54 11.09 1.06
N GLU A 50 -11.17 9.91 0.55
CA GLU A 50 -11.06 8.65 1.31
C GLU A 50 -9.69 8.49 2.00
N GLY A 51 -8.88 9.55 2.05
CA GLY A 51 -7.60 9.57 2.74
C GLY A 51 -6.39 9.74 1.83
N SER A 52 -5.23 9.68 2.46
CA SER A 52 -3.93 9.92 1.81
C SER A 52 -2.88 8.94 2.32
N GLY A 53 -1.86 8.66 1.52
CA GLY A 53 -0.76 7.83 1.96
C GLY A 53 0.42 7.80 1.01
N SER A 54 1.47 7.12 1.48
CA SER A 54 2.71 6.88 0.74
C SER A 54 3.22 5.50 1.10
N VAL A 55 3.44 4.65 0.11
CA VAL A 55 4.00 3.30 0.29
C VAL A 55 5.17 3.06 -0.65
N THR A 56 6.18 2.34 -0.15
CA THR A 56 7.35 1.90 -0.93
C THR A 56 7.39 0.39 -1.01
N PHE A 57 7.61 -0.14 -2.21
CA PHE A 57 7.65 -1.58 -2.48
C PHE A 57 9.05 -2.16 -2.32
N PHE A 58 9.12 -3.37 -1.77
CA PHE A 58 10.35 -4.12 -1.56
C PHE A 58 10.22 -5.56 -2.07
N ASP A 59 11.35 -6.26 -2.16
CA ASP A 59 11.42 -7.69 -2.45
C ASP A 59 10.63 -8.08 -3.72
N GLY A 60 10.86 -7.34 -4.81
CA GLY A 60 10.16 -7.53 -6.08
C GLY A 60 8.66 -7.24 -6.00
N GLY A 61 8.27 -6.30 -5.14
CA GLY A 61 6.89 -5.92 -4.90
C GLY A 61 6.08 -6.95 -4.10
N SER A 62 6.73 -7.90 -3.44
CA SER A 62 6.07 -8.88 -2.56
C SER A 62 5.67 -8.31 -1.20
N ARG A 63 6.27 -7.19 -0.78
CA ARG A 63 5.82 -6.40 0.37
C ARG A 63 5.93 -4.90 0.11
N PHE A 64 5.21 -4.11 0.90
CA PHE A 64 5.39 -2.67 0.99
C PHE A 64 5.32 -2.19 2.44
N GLU A 65 5.92 -1.02 2.70
CA GLU A 65 5.83 -0.30 3.97
C GLU A 65 5.63 1.20 3.69
N GLY A 66 5.00 1.90 4.63
CA GLY A 66 4.69 3.31 4.48
C GLY A 66 3.75 3.86 5.55
N THR A 67 3.04 4.92 5.21
CA THR A 67 2.04 5.54 6.08
C THR A 67 0.76 5.84 5.33
N ALA A 68 -0.36 5.82 6.05
CA ALA A 68 -1.66 6.22 5.55
C ALA A 68 -2.39 7.07 6.59
N ARG A 69 -3.37 7.83 6.12
CA ARG A 69 -4.32 8.55 6.97
C ARG A 69 -5.70 8.43 6.34
N PHE A 70 -6.63 7.85 7.09
CA PHE A 70 -8.00 7.64 6.66
C PHE A 70 -8.94 8.72 7.26
N PRO A 71 -10.15 8.91 6.69
CA PRO A 71 -11.10 9.89 7.19
C PRO A 71 -11.45 9.66 8.65
N GLY A 72 -11.34 10.71 9.48
CA GLY A 72 -11.64 10.63 10.92
C GLY A 72 -10.54 9.99 11.77
N GLU A 73 -9.42 9.55 11.17
CA GLU A 73 -8.32 8.89 11.88
C GLU A 73 -7.03 9.73 11.91
N GLY A 74 -6.15 9.41 12.85
CA GLY A 74 -4.77 9.88 12.87
C GLY A 74 -3.92 9.16 11.81
N PRO A 75 -2.68 9.62 11.55
CA PRO A 75 -1.74 8.89 10.71
C PRO A 75 -1.43 7.52 11.32
N VAL A 76 -1.36 6.49 10.47
CA VAL A 76 -0.99 5.12 10.84
C VAL A 76 0.21 4.66 10.05
N GLU A 77 1.02 3.79 10.65
CA GLU A 77 1.98 3.00 9.88
C GLU A 77 1.20 1.95 9.09
N TYR A 78 1.61 1.73 7.84
CA TYR A 78 0.89 0.88 6.90
C TYR A 78 1.85 -0.07 6.20
N ARG A 79 1.51 -1.36 6.20
CA ARG A 79 2.29 -2.36 5.47
C ARG A 79 1.39 -3.38 4.80
N GLY A 80 1.93 -4.05 3.79
CA GLY A 80 1.24 -5.15 3.14
C GLY A 80 2.18 -6.19 2.58
N ARG A 81 1.65 -7.40 2.44
CA ARG A 81 2.30 -8.54 1.77
C ARG A 81 1.40 -9.07 0.68
N ILE A 82 2.00 -9.60 -0.38
CA ILE A 82 1.25 -10.20 -1.49
C ILE A 82 0.25 -11.24 -0.94
N ALA A 83 -0.97 -11.21 -1.48
CA ALA A 83 -2.03 -12.14 -1.11
C ALA A 83 -1.80 -13.56 -1.63
#